data_AF-A0A925QIA3-F1
#
_entry.id   AF-A0A925QIA3-F1
#
_cell.length_a   1.000
_cell.length_b   1.000
_cell.length_c   1.000
_cell.angle_alpha   90.00
_cell.angle_beta   90.00
_cell.angle_gamma   90.00
#
_symmetry.space_group_name_H-M   'P 1'
#
loop_
_entity.id
_entity.type
_entity.pdbx_description
1 polymer ?
#
loop_
_entity_poly.entity_id
_entity_poly.type
_entity_poly.pdbx_seq_one_letter_code
_entity_poly.pdbx_strand_id
1 'polypeptide(L)'
;MKLTIGFLIMLMLLIISCKNKKHDTRDIATTELSSGQSDYDSTVFEPIYKKLRSGEALSANEIAHFADSIATRSDFYHLLSEFNKQSLFPEKYNSFEKATESVMAGWLMYPTELDTIPSKIELVKVVSHPENDTAFIYYAYRFKTDEPHWAAKDGWMLGVVGPYLKNSHPYDWVNGTFSRFTKAAETTPEKEVKWIHDSVYRRSPQ
;
A
#
# COMPACT_ATOMS: atom_id res chain seq x y z
N MET A 1 25.05 -29.00 61.43
CA MET A 1 24.46 -28.60 62.73
C MET A 1 23.38 -27.56 62.43
N LYS A 2 22.15 -27.78 62.93
CA LYS A 2 20.89 -27.00 62.74
C LYS A 2 21.08 -25.50 63.11
N LEU A 3 20.26 -24.48 62.82
CA LEU A 3 18.82 -24.22 62.60
C LEU A 3 18.74 -22.68 62.26
N THR A 4 17.86 -22.04 61.49
CA THR A 4 16.41 -21.65 61.67
C THR A 4 16.10 -20.71 60.48
N ILE A 5 15.18 -20.97 59.54
CA ILE A 5 13.71 -20.79 59.54
C ILE A 5 13.22 -19.53 60.27
N GLY A 6 12.88 -18.49 59.50
CA GLY A 6 12.13 -17.31 59.91
C GLY A 6 10.86 -17.19 59.06
N PHE A 7 9.73 -17.22 59.75
CA PHE A 7 8.35 -17.33 59.30
C PHE A 7 7.74 -15.92 59.21
N LEU A 8 7.10 -15.53 58.09
CA LEU A 8 5.89 -14.67 58.15
C LEU A 8 5.15 -14.60 56.80
N ILE A 9 4.03 -15.31 56.74
CA ILE A 9 2.92 -15.08 55.79
C ILE A 9 1.74 -14.60 56.64
N MET A 10 1.25 -13.38 56.40
CA MET A 10 -0.16 -12.96 56.57
C MET A 10 -0.27 -11.50 56.09
N LEU A 11 -0.86 -11.26 54.93
CA LEU A 11 -2.29 -10.96 54.74
C LEU A 11 -2.63 -9.50 55.10
N MET A 12 -2.69 -8.64 54.08
CA MET A 12 -3.71 -7.59 54.05
C MET A 12 -4.10 -7.28 52.60
N LEU A 13 -5.29 -7.75 52.22
CA LEU A 13 -6.05 -7.30 51.07
C LEU A 13 -6.48 -5.85 51.30
N LEU A 14 -6.14 -4.96 50.36
CA LEU A 14 -6.91 -3.73 50.15
C LEU A 14 -7.32 -3.66 48.67
N ILE A 15 -8.60 -3.95 48.45
CA ILE A 15 -9.30 -3.75 47.19
C ILE A 15 -9.65 -2.27 47.10
N ILE A 16 -9.10 -1.55 46.12
CA ILE A 16 -9.76 -0.40 45.51
C ILE A 16 -9.74 -0.58 44.00
N SER A 17 -10.94 -0.86 43.50
CA SER A 17 -11.32 -0.81 42.10
C SER A 17 -11.20 0.61 41.56
N CYS A 18 -10.36 0.81 40.55
CA CYS A 18 -10.54 1.88 39.57
C CYS A 18 -10.59 1.30 38.16
N LYS A 19 -11.73 1.59 37.52
CA LYS A 19 -12.15 1.29 36.16
C LYS A 19 -11.11 1.62 35.09
N ASN A 20 -10.95 0.67 34.17
CA ASN A 20 -11.21 0.82 32.73
C ASN A 20 -10.44 1.92 31.97
N LYS A 21 -9.43 1.50 31.18
CA LYS A 21 -9.23 1.99 29.81
C LYS A 21 -8.82 0.81 28.94
N LYS A 22 -9.81 0.24 28.23
CA LYS A 22 -9.58 -0.45 26.96
C LYS A 22 -8.83 0.51 26.04
N HIS A 23 -7.60 0.18 25.67
CA HIS A 23 -7.03 0.71 24.45
C HIS A 23 -7.57 -0.13 23.29
N ASP A 24 -8.53 0.47 22.60
CA ASP A 24 -9.07 0.06 21.31
C ASP A 24 -7.95 0.19 20.26
N THR A 25 -7.21 -0.90 20.03
CA THR A 25 -6.39 -1.05 18.83
C THR A 25 -7.31 -1.53 17.73
N ARG A 26 -7.74 -0.60 16.88
CA ARG A 26 -8.41 -0.95 15.63
C ARG A 26 -7.46 -1.79 14.80
N ASP A 27 -7.89 -3.01 14.49
CA ASP A 27 -7.21 -3.94 13.61
C ASP A 27 -6.95 -3.26 12.26
N ILE A 28 -5.68 -2.95 11.98
CA ILE A 28 -5.22 -2.60 10.64
C ILE A 28 -5.17 -3.91 9.87
N ALA A 29 -6.13 -4.08 8.96
CA ALA A 29 -6.25 -5.25 8.10
C ALA A 29 -4.91 -5.55 7.42
N THR A 30 -4.26 -6.63 7.86
CA THR A 30 -3.06 -7.16 7.23
C THR A 30 -3.53 -8.17 6.19
N THR A 31 -3.50 -7.79 4.91
CA THR A 31 -3.81 -8.72 3.82
C THR A 31 -2.57 -9.58 3.57
N GLU A 32 -2.60 -10.84 3.99
CA GLU A 32 -1.61 -11.82 3.53
C GLU A 32 -1.93 -12.18 2.07
N LEU A 33 -1.01 -11.84 1.16
CA LEU A 33 -1.12 -12.14 -0.26
C LEU A 33 -0.42 -13.47 -0.56
N SER A 34 -1.09 -14.38 -1.28
CA SER A 34 -0.49 -15.67 -1.62
C SER A 34 0.69 -15.46 -2.58
N SER A 35 1.83 -16.06 -2.24
CA SER A 35 3.10 -16.02 -2.98
C SER A 35 3.02 -16.77 -4.32
N GLY A 36 2.28 -16.23 -5.29
CA GLY A 36 2.33 -16.66 -6.68
C GLY A 36 3.32 -15.79 -7.45
N GLN A 37 4.35 -16.40 -8.04
CA GLN A 37 5.19 -15.78 -9.07
C GLN A 37 4.28 -15.23 -10.17
N SER A 38 4.18 -13.90 -10.30
CA SER A 38 3.34 -13.28 -11.32
C SER A 38 4.15 -13.18 -12.61
N ASP A 39 3.89 -14.08 -13.55
CA ASP A 39 4.20 -13.82 -14.96
C ASP A 39 3.35 -12.61 -15.36
N TYR A 40 3.98 -11.48 -15.72
CA TYR A 40 3.27 -10.26 -16.10
C TYR A 40 2.48 -10.52 -17.40
N ASP A 41 1.21 -10.89 -17.26
CA ASP A 41 0.30 -11.11 -18.37
C ASP A 41 -0.33 -9.78 -18.81
N SER A 42 0.25 -9.18 -19.85
CA SER A 42 -0.26 -7.95 -20.47
C SER A 42 -1.66 -8.11 -21.09
N THR A 43 -2.18 -9.33 -21.19
CA THR A 43 -3.49 -9.65 -21.79
C THR A 43 -4.60 -9.89 -20.77
N VAL A 44 -4.31 -9.78 -19.46
CA VAL A 44 -5.26 -10.09 -18.37
C VAL A 44 -6.60 -9.32 -18.50
N PHE A 45 -6.56 -8.10 -19.06
CA PHE A 45 -7.74 -7.27 -19.26
C PHE A 45 -8.48 -7.50 -20.58
N GLU A 46 -7.93 -8.27 -21.52
CA GLU A 46 -8.48 -8.39 -22.86
C GLU A 46 -9.94 -8.89 -22.91
N PRO A 47 -10.37 -9.87 -22.10
CA PRO A 47 -11.76 -10.29 -22.05
C PRO A 47 -12.70 -9.14 -21.64
N ILE A 48 -12.32 -8.36 -20.63
CA ILE A 48 -13.11 -7.24 -20.11
C ILE A 48 -13.15 -6.09 -21.10
N TYR A 49 -12.01 -5.78 -21.71
CA TYR A 49 -11.91 -4.78 -22.76
C TYR A 49 -12.88 -5.10 -23.92
N LYS A 50 -12.92 -6.36 -24.38
CA LYS A 50 -13.83 -6.79 -25.46
C LYS A 50 -15.31 -6.61 -25.07
N LYS A 51 -15.68 -6.92 -23.83
CA LYS A 51 -17.05 -6.70 -23.32
C LYS A 51 -17.41 -5.22 -23.28
N LEU A 52 -16.55 -4.40 -22.66
CA LEU A 52 -16.75 -2.95 -22.59
C LEU A 52 -16.89 -2.32 -23.98
N ARG A 53 -16.01 -2.72 -24.91
CA ARG A 53 -16.04 -2.25 -26.31
C ARG A 53 -17.30 -2.67 -27.07
N SER A 54 -17.85 -3.85 -26.80
CA SER A 54 -19.08 -4.33 -27.43
C SER A 54 -20.36 -3.88 -26.70
N GLY A 55 -20.23 -3.19 -25.57
CA GLY A 55 -21.37 -2.77 -24.74
C GLY A 55 -21.99 -3.89 -23.91
N GLU A 56 -21.34 -5.05 -23.80
CA GLU A 56 -21.77 -6.13 -22.92
C GLU A 56 -21.61 -5.71 -21.45
N ALA A 57 -22.55 -6.13 -20.61
CA ALA A 57 -22.48 -5.88 -19.18
C ALA A 57 -21.39 -6.75 -18.52
N LEU A 58 -20.65 -6.15 -17.58
CA LEU A 58 -19.74 -6.89 -16.71
C LEU A 58 -20.53 -7.50 -15.55
N SER A 59 -20.25 -8.75 -15.22
CA SER A 59 -20.79 -9.40 -14.03
C SER A 59 -20.10 -8.89 -12.76
N ALA A 60 -20.77 -9.04 -11.62
CA ALA A 60 -20.19 -8.68 -10.32
C ALA A 60 -18.90 -9.46 -10.00
N ASN A 61 -18.81 -10.73 -10.44
CA ASN A 61 -17.61 -11.55 -10.24
C ASN A 61 -16.43 -11.04 -11.08
N GLU A 62 -16.68 -10.63 -12.33
CA GLU A 62 -15.65 -10.01 -13.17
C GLU A 62 -15.15 -8.70 -12.56
N ILE A 63 -16.05 -7.84 -12.09
CA ILE A 63 -15.68 -6.59 -11.40
C ILE A 63 -14.85 -6.89 -10.15
N ALA A 64 -15.29 -7.83 -9.31
CA ALA A 64 -14.60 -8.20 -8.07
C ALA A 64 -13.21 -8.77 -8.34
N HIS A 65 -13.06 -9.64 -9.34
CA HIS A 65 -11.79 -10.27 -9.71
C HIS A 65 -10.67 -9.24 -9.91
N PHE A 66 -10.95 -8.15 -10.63
CA PHE A 66 -9.96 -7.11 -10.89
C PHE A 66 -9.86 -6.05 -9.78
N ALA A 67 -10.98 -5.67 -9.16
CA ALA A 67 -10.98 -4.62 -8.16
C ALA A 67 -10.45 -5.06 -6.79
N ASP A 68 -10.65 -6.33 -6.41
CA ASP A 68 -10.18 -6.86 -5.13
C ASP A 68 -8.65 -7.02 -5.11
N SER A 69 -8.05 -7.38 -6.24
CA SER A 69 -6.60 -7.56 -6.37
C SER A 69 -5.83 -6.23 -6.36
N ILE A 70 -4.86 -6.09 -5.46
CA ILE A 70 -3.99 -4.89 -5.42
C ILE A 70 -3.19 -4.71 -6.70
N ALA A 71 -2.92 -5.79 -7.45
CA ALA A 71 -2.09 -5.74 -8.66
C ALA A 71 -2.85 -5.16 -9.86
N THR A 72 -4.16 -5.36 -9.92
CA THR A 72 -4.97 -4.99 -11.09
C THR A 72 -5.94 -3.84 -10.83
N ARG A 73 -6.18 -3.49 -9.57
CA ARG A 73 -7.24 -2.53 -9.19
C ARG A 73 -7.10 -1.17 -9.87
N SER A 74 -5.89 -0.60 -9.91
CA SER A 74 -5.66 0.71 -10.55
C SER A 74 -5.91 0.64 -12.06
N ASP A 75 -5.30 -0.33 -12.74
CA ASP A 75 -5.48 -0.51 -14.19
C ASP A 75 -6.93 -0.78 -14.55
N PHE A 76 -7.65 -1.53 -13.72
CA PHE A 76 -9.07 -1.78 -13.90
C PHE A 76 -9.90 -0.50 -13.77
N TYR A 77 -9.61 0.35 -12.78
CA TYR A 77 -10.26 1.66 -12.67
C TYR A 77 -10.02 2.50 -13.92
N HIS A 78 -8.77 2.55 -14.41
CA HIS A 78 -8.42 3.28 -15.62
C HIS A 78 -9.13 2.72 -16.85
N LEU A 79 -9.17 1.39 -17.02
CA LEU A 79 -9.92 0.74 -18.08
C LEU A 79 -11.41 1.13 -18.05
N LEU A 80 -12.06 1.08 -16.88
CA LEU A 80 -13.45 1.52 -16.76
C LEU A 80 -13.61 3.01 -17.12
N SER A 81 -12.63 3.84 -16.79
CA SER A 81 -12.65 5.28 -17.10
C SER A 81 -12.61 5.57 -18.60
N GLU A 82 -11.86 4.78 -19.37
CA GLU A 82 -11.80 4.89 -20.84
C GLU A 82 -13.19 4.70 -21.49
N PHE A 83 -14.07 3.93 -20.85
CA PHE A 83 -15.43 3.66 -21.31
C PHE A 83 -16.52 4.44 -20.56
N ASN A 84 -16.16 5.38 -19.68
CA ASN A 84 -17.09 6.11 -18.80
C ASN A 84 -17.96 5.18 -17.92
N LYS A 85 -17.36 4.11 -17.38
CA LYS A 85 -18.02 3.08 -16.57
C LYS A 85 -17.51 3.02 -15.13
N GLN A 86 -16.91 4.09 -14.61
CA GLN A 86 -16.36 4.15 -13.25
C GLN A 86 -17.43 3.86 -12.17
N SER A 87 -18.72 4.08 -12.46
CA SER A 87 -19.81 3.72 -11.54
C SER A 87 -19.93 2.22 -11.26
N LEU A 88 -19.29 1.36 -12.05
CA LEU A 88 -19.17 -0.08 -11.79
C LEU A 88 -18.08 -0.40 -10.75
N PHE A 89 -17.16 0.53 -10.51
CA PHE A 89 -16.04 0.30 -9.62
C PHE A 89 -16.52 0.24 -8.15
N PRO A 90 -16.06 -0.73 -7.34
CA PRO A 90 -16.51 -0.85 -5.96
C PRO A 90 -16.09 0.34 -5.09
N GLU A 91 -17.06 1.02 -4.49
CA GLU A 91 -16.83 2.21 -3.65
C GLU A 91 -15.88 1.95 -2.47
N LYS A 92 -15.84 0.72 -1.93
CA LYS A 92 -14.89 0.32 -0.87
C LYS A 92 -13.41 0.51 -1.26
N TYR A 93 -13.12 0.63 -2.54
CA TYR A 93 -11.78 0.85 -3.08
C TYR A 93 -11.57 2.25 -3.64
N ASN A 94 -12.57 3.11 -3.56
CA ASN A 94 -12.51 4.47 -4.08
C ASN A 94 -11.94 5.43 -3.03
N SER A 95 -10.67 5.24 -2.68
CA SER A 95 -9.93 6.08 -1.72
C SER A 95 -8.48 6.21 -2.16
N PHE A 96 -7.80 7.27 -1.71
CA PHE A 96 -6.39 7.46 -2.03
C PHE A 96 -5.53 6.32 -1.52
N GLU A 97 -5.79 5.83 -0.30
CA GLU A 97 -5.02 4.72 0.28
C GLU A 97 -5.13 3.46 -0.58
N LYS A 98 -6.31 3.18 -1.14
CA LYS A 98 -6.53 1.99 -2.00
C LYS A 98 -6.04 2.16 -3.43
N ALA A 99 -6.12 3.38 -3.96
CA ALA A 99 -5.55 3.71 -5.25
C ALA A 99 -4.02 3.62 -5.22
N THR A 100 -3.40 4.32 -4.27
CA THR A 100 -1.93 4.38 -4.16
C THR A 100 -1.30 3.05 -3.74
N GLU A 101 -1.99 2.24 -2.93
CA GLU A 101 -1.59 0.85 -2.65
C GLU A 101 -1.49 0.03 -3.95
N SER A 102 -2.48 0.17 -4.84
CA SER A 102 -2.48 -0.55 -6.12
C SER A 102 -1.46 0.01 -7.11
N VAL A 103 -1.30 1.33 -7.19
CA VAL A 103 -0.27 1.97 -8.03
C VAL A 103 1.14 1.54 -7.59
N MET A 104 1.41 1.48 -6.28
CA MET A 104 2.70 1.00 -5.78
C MET A 104 2.92 -0.48 -6.11
N ALA A 105 1.90 -1.32 -5.96
CA ALA A 105 1.99 -2.73 -6.32
C ALA A 105 2.24 -2.91 -7.83
N GLY A 106 1.53 -2.17 -8.67
CA GLY A 106 1.72 -2.08 -10.11
C GLY A 106 3.16 -1.70 -10.49
N TRP A 107 3.69 -0.65 -9.87
CA TRP A 107 5.08 -0.23 -10.06
C TRP A 107 6.08 -1.34 -9.71
N LEU A 108 5.91 -2.01 -8.56
CA LEU A 108 6.82 -3.04 -8.11
C LEU A 108 6.83 -4.28 -9.02
N MET A 109 5.73 -4.57 -9.72
CA MET A 109 5.67 -5.69 -10.66
C MET A 109 6.51 -5.48 -11.93
N TYR A 110 7.00 -4.26 -12.23
CA TYR A 110 7.85 -4.08 -13.40
C TYR A 110 9.15 -4.89 -13.28
N PRO A 111 9.64 -5.54 -14.36
CA PRO A 111 10.84 -6.38 -14.29
C PRO A 111 12.13 -5.66 -13.89
N THR A 112 12.19 -4.34 -14.12
CA THR A 112 13.30 -3.50 -13.69
C THR A 112 13.20 -3.04 -12.24
N GLU A 113 12.07 -3.31 -11.60
CA GLU A 113 11.80 -2.95 -10.21
C GLU A 113 11.90 -4.21 -9.31
N LEU A 114 10.81 -4.63 -8.68
CA LEU A 114 10.81 -5.78 -7.78
C LEU A 114 10.53 -7.08 -8.54
N ASP A 115 9.91 -7.01 -9.72
CA ASP A 115 9.52 -8.14 -10.57
C ASP A 115 8.55 -9.12 -9.87
N THR A 116 7.77 -8.61 -8.91
CA THR A 116 6.72 -9.37 -8.23
C THR A 116 5.79 -8.43 -7.48
N ILE A 117 4.59 -8.92 -7.18
CA ILE A 117 3.76 -8.35 -6.12
C ILE A 117 4.49 -8.58 -4.79
N PRO A 118 4.67 -7.56 -3.92
CA PRO A 118 5.29 -7.76 -2.63
C PRO A 118 4.41 -8.65 -1.72
N SER A 119 5.03 -9.52 -0.91
CA SER A 119 4.31 -10.34 0.08
C SER A 119 3.54 -9.48 1.09
N LYS A 120 4.10 -8.31 1.45
CA LYS A 120 3.47 -7.31 2.31
C LYS A 120 3.74 -5.91 1.80
N ILE A 121 2.73 -5.06 1.87
CA ILE A 121 2.80 -3.62 1.56
C ILE A 121 1.96 -2.87 2.59
N GLU A 122 2.51 -1.79 3.15
CA GLU A 122 1.88 -1.03 4.22
C GLU A 122 2.12 0.47 4.03
N LEU A 123 1.06 1.28 4.11
CA LEU A 123 1.19 2.73 4.13
C LEU A 123 1.87 3.14 5.44
N VAL A 124 3.02 3.78 5.35
CA VAL A 124 3.78 4.28 6.50
C VAL A 124 3.37 5.71 6.83
N LYS A 125 3.25 6.56 5.81
CA LYS A 125 2.97 7.98 6.00
C LYS A 125 2.45 8.66 4.74
N VAL A 126 1.51 9.58 4.93
CA VAL A 126 1.18 10.61 3.93
C VAL A 126 2.05 11.83 4.21
N VAL A 127 2.84 12.25 3.22
CA VAL A 127 3.81 13.34 3.35
C VAL A 127 3.37 14.50 2.46
N SER A 128 3.19 15.67 3.08
CA SER A 128 3.01 16.94 2.37
C SER A 128 4.38 17.59 2.14
N HIS A 129 4.77 17.76 0.88
CA HIS A 129 5.99 18.44 0.46
C HIS A 129 5.65 19.82 -0.13
N PRO A 130 5.86 20.91 0.61
CA PRO A 130 5.56 22.26 0.13
C PRO A 130 6.67 22.80 -0.80
N GLU A 131 6.29 23.34 -1.96
CA GLU A 131 7.17 24.06 -2.89
C GLU A 131 6.35 25.14 -3.63
N ASN A 132 6.85 26.38 -3.68
CA ASN A 132 6.25 27.51 -4.42
C ASN A 132 4.72 27.63 -4.22
N ASP A 133 4.28 27.74 -2.96
CA ASP A 133 2.87 27.79 -2.54
C ASP A 133 2.00 26.57 -2.91
N THR A 134 2.60 25.52 -3.47
CA THR A 134 1.96 24.27 -3.82
C THR A 134 2.33 23.19 -2.80
N ALA A 135 1.33 22.50 -2.27
CA ALA A 135 1.54 21.32 -1.45
C ALA A 135 1.44 20.06 -2.32
N PHE A 136 2.57 19.38 -2.50
CA PHE A 136 2.64 18.10 -3.19
C PHE A 136 2.46 16.97 -2.19
N ILE A 137 1.42 16.15 -2.37
CA ILE A 137 1.04 15.09 -1.45
C ILE A 137 1.57 13.76 -1.95
N TYR A 138 2.33 13.06 -1.10
CA TYR A 138 2.93 11.78 -1.40
C TYR A 138 2.47 10.72 -0.41
N TYR A 139 2.36 9.49 -0.87
CA TYR A 139 2.02 8.32 -0.05
C TYR A 139 3.25 7.41 0.02
N ALA A 140 3.87 7.36 1.19
CA ALA A 140 5.06 6.55 1.43
C ALA A 140 4.66 5.19 2.01
N TYR A 141 5.08 4.14 1.32
CA TYR A 141 4.83 2.75 1.65
C TYR A 141 6.11 2.06 2.09
N ARG A 142 5.97 1.07 2.98
CA ARG A 142 6.98 0.03 3.14
C ARG A 142 6.48 -1.27 2.52
N PHE A 143 7.38 -2.02 1.92
CA PHE A 143 7.05 -3.32 1.33
C PHE A 143 8.18 -4.32 1.56
N LYS A 144 7.87 -5.60 1.44
CA LYS A 144 8.87 -6.68 1.47
C LYS A 144 8.39 -7.90 0.68
N THR A 145 9.34 -8.75 0.34
CA THR A 145 9.11 -10.11 -0.17
C THR A 145 9.57 -11.13 0.86
N ASP A 146 9.13 -12.37 0.71
CA ASP A 146 9.64 -13.50 1.47
C ASP A 146 10.53 -14.38 0.58
N GLU A 147 11.33 -15.26 1.19
CA GLU A 147 12.17 -16.22 0.46
C GLU A 147 11.31 -17.12 -0.46
N PRO A 148 11.80 -17.52 -1.66
CA PRO A 148 13.18 -17.41 -2.15
C PRO A 148 13.46 -16.15 -3.00
N HIS A 149 12.64 -15.11 -2.90
CA HIS A 149 12.81 -13.92 -3.72
C HIS A 149 14.12 -13.18 -3.41
N TRP A 150 14.82 -12.66 -4.42
CA TRP A 150 16.16 -12.07 -4.27
C TRP A 150 16.21 -10.89 -3.28
N ALA A 151 15.10 -10.15 -3.15
CA ALA A 151 14.95 -9.00 -2.28
C ALA A 151 14.55 -9.37 -0.83
N ALA A 152 14.27 -10.65 -0.53
CA ALA A 152 13.84 -11.08 0.80
C ALA A 152 14.89 -10.75 1.88
N LYS A 153 16.18 -10.87 1.52
CA LYS A 153 17.34 -10.53 2.39
C LYS A 153 17.36 -9.06 2.85
N ASP A 154 16.73 -8.17 2.11
CA ASP A 154 16.73 -6.73 2.40
C ASP A 154 15.59 -6.35 3.35
N GLY A 155 14.62 -7.24 3.55
CA GLY A 155 13.51 -7.06 4.46
C GLY A 155 12.57 -5.94 4.01
N TRP A 156 12.21 -5.06 4.94
CA TRP A 156 11.36 -3.90 4.61
C TRP A 156 12.15 -2.85 3.83
N MET A 157 11.63 -2.49 2.65
CA MET A 157 12.10 -1.40 1.79
C MET A 157 11.05 -0.30 1.70
N LEU A 158 11.38 0.84 1.08
CA LEU A 158 10.44 1.96 0.92
C LEU A 158 10.14 2.26 -0.55
N GLY A 159 8.90 2.64 -0.79
CA GLY A 159 8.41 3.16 -2.06
C GLY A 159 7.48 4.34 -1.82
N VAL A 160 7.31 5.18 -2.83
CA VAL A 160 6.48 6.38 -2.75
C VAL A 160 5.62 6.47 -3.99
N VAL A 161 4.36 6.86 -3.79
CA VAL A 161 3.41 7.19 -4.87
C VAL A 161 3.06 8.67 -4.79
N GLY A 162 3.04 9.35 -5.93
CA GLY A 162 2.69 10.77 -6.04
C GLY A 162 3.57 11.52 -7.04
N PRO A 163 3.58 12.86 -7.02
CA PRO A 163 2.73 13.68 -6.16
C PRO A 163 1.28 13.72 -6.61
N TYR A 164 0.38 13.87 -5.65
CA TYR A 164 -0.97 14.36 -5.84
C TYR A 164 -1.06 15.84 -5.45
N LEU A 165 -1.99 16.55 -6.06
CA LEU A 165 -2.32 17.94 -5.75
C LEU A 165 -3.61 18.01 -4.94
N LYS A 166 -3.92 19.20 -4.42
CA LYS A 166 -5.10 19.45 -3.58
C LYS A 166 -6.43 19.05 -4.25
N ASN A 167 -6.50 19.15 -5.58
CA ASN A 167 -7.68 18.83 -6.39
C ASN A 167 -7.57 17.47 -7.10
N SER A 168 -6.56 16.67 -6.78
CA SER A 168 -6.48 15.31 -7.29
C SER A 168 -7.57 14.43 -6.69
N HIS A 169 -7.87 13.34 -7.38
CA HIS A 169 -8.79 12.29 -6.98
C HIS A 169 -8.05 10.95 -6.86
N PRO A 170 -8.61 9.97 -6.13
CA PRO A 170 -8.13 8.59 -6.21
C PRO A 170 -8.02 8.13 -7.66
N TYR A 171 -6.95 7.40 -7.97
CA TYR A 171 -6.64 6.90 -9.32
C TYR A 171 -6.37 7.99 -10.37
N ASP A 172 -6.09 9.24 -9.98
CA ASP A 172 -5.43 10.15 -10.91
C ASP A 172 -4.02 9.65 -11.24
N TRP A 173 -3.60 9.81 -12.50
CA TRP A 173 -2.25 9.49 -12.94
C TRP A 173 -1.20 10.38 -12.24
N VAL A 174 -0.06 9.79 -11.87
CA VAL A 174 1.04 10.49 -11.21
C VAL A 174 2.39 10.08 -11.81
N ASN A 175 3.33 11.03 -11.90
CA ASN A 175 4.60 10.87 -12.61
C ASN A 175 5.83 10.73 -11.70
N GLY A 176 5.62 10.47 -10.41
CA GLY A 176 6.68 10.35 -9.40
C GLY A 176 6.58 9.09 -8.54
N THR A 177 5.81 8.08 -8.97
CA THR A 177 5.84 6.77 -8.32
C THR A 177 7.23 6.16 -8.49
N PHE A 178 7.87 5.77 -7.40
CA PHE A 178 9.20 5.21 -7.44
C PHE A 178 9.52 4.40 -6.17
N SER A 179 10.39 3.40 -6.29
CA SER A 179 10.96 2.68 -5.17
C SER A 179 12.47 2.72 -5.20
N ARG A 180 13.08 2.91 -4.03
CA ARG A 180 14.49 2.57 -3.83
C ARG A 180 14.53 1.33 -2.96
N PHE A 181 15.24 0.29 -3.40
CA PHE A 181 15.45 -0.94 -2.62
C PHE A 181 16.43 -0.74 -1.45
N THR A 182 16.47 0.47 -0.89
CA THR A 182 17.14 0.81 0.35
C THR A 182 16.30 0.29 1.52
N LYS A 183 16.96 -0.21 2.56
CA LYS A 183 16.27 -0.69 3.76
C LYS A 183 15.50 0.46 4.42
N ALA A 184 14.26 0.19 4.81
CA ALA A 184 13.38 1.19 5.42
C ALA A 184 13.94 1.77 6.73
N ALA A 185 14.81 1.05 7.43
CA ALA A 185 15.48 1.51 8.65
C ALA A 185 16.57 2.57 8.39
N GLU A 186 17.03 2.72 7.15
CA GLU A 186 18.18 3.58 6.80
C GLU A 186 17.75 4.99 6.34
N THR A 187 16.46 5.24 6.15
CA THR A 187 15.92 6.53 5.73
C THR A 187 14.56 6.81 6.40
N THR A 188 13.99 7.99 6.17
CA THR A 188 12.64 8.33 6.63
C THR A 188 11.72 8.58 5.43
N PRO A 189 10.39 8.40 5.58
CA PRO A 189 9.44 8.73 4.52
C PRO A 189 9.61 10.13 3.92
N GLU A 190 9.91 11.14 4.73
CA GLU A 190 10.11 12.52 4.27
C GLU A 190 11.40 12.70 3.47
N LYS A 191 12.49 12.04 3.89
CA LYS A 191 13.75 12.05 3.14
C LYS A 191 13.59 11.35 1.79
N GLU A 192 12.86 10.24 1.77
CA GLU A 192 12.53 9.49 0.56
C GLU A 192 11.71 10.34 -0.41
N VAL A 193 10.61 10.93 0.09
CA VAL A 193 9.74 11.83 -0.67
C VAL A 193 10.53 13.01 -1.23
N LYS A 194 11.39 13.65 -0.42
CA LYS A 194 12.23 14.75 -0.90
C LYS A 194 13.14 14.29 -2.04
N TRP A 195 13.80 13.15 -1.91
CA TRP A 195 14.68 12.63 -2.94
C TRP A 195 13.93 12.33 -4.24
N ILE A 196 12.77 11.68 -4.14
CA ILE A 196 11.91 11.34 -5.30
C ILE A 196 11.37 12.61 -5.96
N HIS A 197 10.91 13.58 -5.17
CA HIS A 197 10.49 14.88 -5.67
C HIS A 197 11.61 15.53 -6.50
N ASP A 198 12.83 15.56 -5.94
CA ASP A 198 13.97 16.23 -6.54
C ASP A 198 14.58 15.51 -7.75
N SER A 199 14.57 14.19 -7.74
CA SER A 199 15.36 13.35 -8.67
C SER A 199 14.51 12.66 -9.72
N VAL A 200 13.23 12.41 -9.41
CA VAL A 200 12.27 11.76 -10.30
C VAL A 200 11.29 12.80 -10.81
N TYR A 201 10.39 13.30 -9.95
CA TYR A 201 9.29 14.18 -10.36
C TYR A 201 9.76 15.45 -11.08
N ARG A 202 10.72 16.20 -10.51
CA ARG A 202 11.25 17.43 -11.14
C ARG A 202 12.01 17.19 -12.45
N ARG A 203 12.37 15.94 -12.76
CA ARG A 203 13.11 15.56 -13.98
C ARG A 203 12.24 14.84 -15.00
N SER A 204 11.05 14.39 -14.61
CA SER A 204 10.06 13.83 -15.52
C SER A 204 9.56 14.91 -16.47
N PRO A 205 9.36 14.60 -17.77
CA PRO A 205 8.62 15.47 -18.68
C PRO A 205 7.24 15.79 -18.09
N GLN A 206 6.85 17.06 -18.16
CA GLN A 206 5.53 17.55 -17.74
C GLN A 206 4.54 17.43 -18.91
#